data_AF-A0A392P8B2-F1
#
_entry.id   AF-A0A392P8B2-F1
#
_cell.length_a   1.000
_cell.length_b   1.000
_cell.length_c   1.000
_cell.angle_alpha   90.00
_cell.angle_beta   90.00
_cell.angle_gamma   90.00
#
_symmetry.space_group_name_H-M   'P 1'
#
loop_
_entity.id
_entity.type
_entity.pdbx_description
1 polymer ?
#
loop_
_entity_poly.entity_id
_entity_poly.type
_entity_poly.pdbx_seq_one_letter_code
_entity_poly.pdbx_strand_id
1 'polypeptide(L)'
;ISYGFYNFSYGQNTDKVNAIGLCRGDVKPDDCRNCLNDSRVLLTRLCPNQKEAIGWYDNCMLRYSNRSIFGIMEGEPSFRRSNPNSVTEVDQFNRVLGNLMKKLKEKAASMYT
;
A
#
# COMPACT_ATOMS: atom_id res chain seq x y z
N ILE A 1 16.76 -9.32 6.89
CA ILE A 1 15.52 -8.54 7.16
C ILE A 1 14.49 -8.99 6.14
N SER A 2 13.50 -9.79 6.57
CA SER A 2 12.60 -10.61 5.74
C SER A 2 11.20 -10.01 5.56
N TYR A 3 10.93 -8.82 6.09
CA TYR A 3 9.57 -8.35 6.28
C TYR A 3 9.28 -7.20 5.33
N GLY A 4 8.42 -7.47 4.34
CA GLY A 4 7.90 -6.45 3.43
C GLY A 4 6.88 -5.51 4.08
N PHE A 5 6.86 -5.41 5.41
CA PHE A 5 5.98 -4.52 6.16
C PHE A 5 6.78 -3.90 7.30
N TYR A 6 6.62 -2.59 7.45
CA TYR A 6 7.31 -1.76 8.43
C TYR A 6 6.31 -0.84 9.10
N ASN A 7 6.38 -0.74 10.43
CA ASN A 7 5.71 0.30 11.18
C ASN A 7 6.74 0.99 12.08
N PHE A 8 6.65 2.31 12.19
CA PHE A 8 7.58 3.08 13.01
C PHE A 8 6.93 4.36 13.51
N SER A 9 7.29 4.78 14.71
CA SER A 9 6.92 6.08 15.26
C SER A 9 8.18 6.87 15.59
N TYR A 10 8.14 8.18 15.35
CA TYR A 10 9.23 9.10 15.71
C TYR A 10 8.67 10.38 16.32
N GLY A 11 9.44 11.03 17.20
CA GLY A 11 9.02 12.26 17.86
C GLY A 11 8.10 12.05 19.07
N GLN A 12 7.67 13.16 19.69
CA GLN A 12 6.82 13.17 20.88
C GLN A 12 5.72 14.23 20.77
N ASN A 13 4.63 14.06 21.52
CA ASN A 13 3.52 15.02 21.59
C ASN A 13 2.99 15.43 20.20
N THR A 14 2.94 16.72 19.91
CA THR A 14 2.46 17.28 18.64
C THR A 14 3.39 17.03 17.46
N ASP A 15 4.64 16.64 17.74
CA ASP A 15 5.68 16.35 16.75
C ASP A 15 5.82 14.84 16.48
N LYS A 16 4.95 14.02 17.07
CA LYS A 16 4.93 12.58 16.82
C LYS A 16 4.41 12.29 15.41
N VAL A 17 5.14 11.44 14.69
CA VAL A 17 4.77 10.89 13.38
C VAL A 17 4.73 9.38 13.46
N ASN A 18 3.72 8.77 12.86
CA ASN A 18 3.57 7.32 12.69
C ASN A 18 3.64 7.01 11.20
N ALA A 19 4.43 6.00 10.82
CA ALA A 19 4.63 5.63 9.44
C ALA A 19 4.40 4.13 9.23
N ILE A 20 3.83 3.79 8.07
CA ILE A 20 3.69 2.44 7.55
C ILE A 20 4.41 2.38 6.20
N GLY A 21 5.32 1.42 6.05
CA GLY A 21 5.90 1.04 4.78
C GLY A 21 5.47 -0.38 4.41
N LEU A 22 5.02 -0.59 3.18
CA LEU A 22 4.60 -1.90 2.69
C LEU A 22 5.25 -2.18 1.33
N CYS A 23 6.03 -3.25 1.22
CA CYS A 23 6.55 -3.78 -0.03
C CYS A 23 5.52 -4.68 -0.70
N ARG A 24 5.56 -4.75 -2.03
CA ARG A 24 4.88 -5.82 -2.76
C ARG A 24 5.57 -7.16 -2.47
N GLY A 25 4.80 -8.22 -2.26
CA GLY A 25 5.31 -9.50 -1.72
C GLY A 25 6.23 -10.32 -2.64
N ASP A 26 6.25 -10.00 -3.93
CA ASP A 26 7.08 -10.61 -4.99
C ASP A 26 8.35 -9.79 -5.32
N VAL A 27 8.54 -8.64 -4.67
CA VAL A 27 9.66 -7.72 -4.94
C VAL A 27 10.89 -8.08 -4.10
N LYS A 28 12.08 -7.95 -4.70
CA LYS A 28 13.34 -8.18 -3.98
C LYS A 28 13.53 -7.16 -2.85
N PRO A 29 14.18 -7.54 -1.74
CA PRO A 29 14.35 -6.63 -0.61
C PRO A 29 15.05 -5.29 -0.94
N ASP A 30 16.02 -5.30 -1.85
CA ASP A 30 16.72 -4.07 -2.28
C ASP A 30 15.82 -3.14 -3.09
N ASP A 31 15.06 -3.68 -4.04
CA ASP A 31 14.12 -2.90 -4.85
C ASP A 31 13.04 -2.25 -3.99
N CYS A 32 12.56 -2.95 -2.95
CA CYS A 32 11.64 -2.34 -2.00
C CYS A 32 12.28 -1.23 -1.18
N ARG A 33 13.49 -1.43 -0.64
CA ARG A 33 14.19 -0.38 0.13
C ARG A 33 14.41 0.87 -0.71
N ASN A 34 14.82 0.71 -1.97
CA ASN A 34 14.96 1.82 -2.91
C ASN A 34 13.62 2.52 -3.12
N CYS A 35 12.54 1.77 -3.38
CA CYS A 35 11.20 2.35 -3.52
C CYS A 35 10.78 3.16 -2.28
N LEU A 36 10.98 2.65 -1.06
CA LEU A 36 10.62 3.37 0.17
C LEU A 36 11.47 4.64 0.36
N ASN A 37 12.76 4.59 0.01
CA ASN A 37 13.66 5.74 0.06
C ASN A 37 13.25 6.84 -0.92
N ASP A 38 12.86 6.47 -2.15
CA ASP A 38 12.39 7.44 -3.14
C ASP A 38 11.03 8.02 -2.75
N SER A 39 10.14 7.16 -2.25
CA SER A 39 8.80 7.53 -1.77
C SER A 39 8.86 8.61 -0.71
N ARG A 40 9.78 8.53 0.26
CA ARG A 40 9.91 9.54 1.33
C ARG A 40 10.21 10.94 0.78
N VAL A 41 11.01 11.03 -0.27
CA VAL A 41 11.40 12.30 -0.90
C VAL A 41 10.25 12.81 -1.75
N LEU A 42 9.62 11.94 -2.52
CA LEU A 42 8.54 12.31 -3.42
C LEU A 42 7.29 12.76 -2.65
N LEU A 43 6.90 12.05 -1.60
CA LEU A 43 5.73 12.38 -0.78
C LEU A 43 5.85 13.76 -0.12
N THR A 44 7.00 14.08 0.47
CA THR A 44 7.21 15.39 1.10
C THR A 44 7.25 16.53 0.09
N ARG A 45 7.67 16.25 -1.15
CA ARG A 45 7.61 17.22 -2.26
C ARG A 45 6.20 17.44 -2.80
N LEU A 46 5.41 16.38 -2.97
CA LEU A 46 4.06 16.45 -3.54
C LEU A 46 3.01 16.92 -2.52
N CYS A 47 3.24 16.64 -1.23
CA CYS A 47 2.35 17.00 -0.14
C CYS A 47 3.08 17.91 0.87
N PRO A 48 3.52 19.12 0.47
CA PRO A 48 4.26 20.00 1.34
C PRO A 48 3.40 20.44 2.54
N ASN A 49 4.00 20.50 3.72
CA ASN A 49 3.37 20.92 4.98
C ASN A 49 2.14 20.09 5.40
N GLN A 50 1.94 18.89 4.83
CA GLN A 50 0.87 17.99 5.23
C GLN A 50 1.33 17.07 6.37
N LYS A 51 0.48 16.92 7.39
CA LYS A 51 0.72 16.02 8.53
C LYS A 51 0.35 14.57 8.25
N GLU A 52 -0.42 14.32 7.20
CA GLU A 52 -0.71 12.99 6.69
C GLU A 52 -0.50 12.96 5.18
N ALA A 53 0.08 11.87 4.69
CA ALA A 53 0.12 11.57 3.27
C ALA A 53 0.30 10.06 3.05
N ILE A 54 -0.09 9.60 1.86
CA ILE A 54 0.13 8.24 1.40
C ILE A 54 0.53 8.25 -0.08
N GLY A 55 1.46 7.38 -0.44
CA GLY A 55 1.86 7.14 -1.82
C GLY A 55 1.81 5.65 -2.11
N TRP A 56 1.14 5.28 -3.20
CA TRP A 56 1.16 3.93 -3.75
C TRP A 56 2.03 3.93 -5.01
N TYR A 57 3.06 3.09 -5.00
CA TYR A 57 4.01 2.92 -6.08
C TYR A 57 4.07 1.44 -6.48
N ASP A 58 4.66 1.16 -7.64
CA ASP A 58 4.66 -0.19 -8.22
C ASP A 58 5.24 -1.25 -7.27
N ASN A 59 6.25 -0.88 -6.49
CA ASN A 59 7.00 -1.81 -5.63
C ASN A 59 6.72 -1.62 -4.13
N CYS A 60 6.12 -0.50 -3.72
CA CYS A 60 5.88 -0.19 -2.32
C CYS A 60 4.76 0.83 -2.09
N MET A 61 4.25 0.89 -0.87
CA MET A 61 3.41 1.95 -0.34
C MET A 61 4.10 2.57 0.88
N LEU A 62 4.05 3.90 0.98
CA LEU A 62 4.49 4.64 2.17
C LEU A 62 3.36 5.55 2.64
N ARG A 63 3.00 5.43 3.92
CA ARG A 63 2.02 6.29 4.59
C ARG A 63 2.63 6.88 5.84
N TYR A 64 2.40 8.17 6.09
CA TYR A 64 2.67 8.79 7.38
C TYR A 64 1.45 9.57 7.89
N SER A 65 1.34 9.72 9.20
CA SER A 65 0.31 10.51 9.87
C SER A 65 0.76 10.94 11.27
N ASN A 66 0.27 12.07 11.75
CA ASN A 66 0.47 12.53 13.13
C ASN A 66 -0.47 11.85 14.16
N ARG A 67 -1.49 11.10 13.72
CA ARG A 67 -2.30 10.22 14.58
C ARG A 67 -1.85 8.77 14.46
N SER A 68 -2.31 7.92 15.37
CA SER A 68 -2.09 6.48 15.26
C SER A 68 -2.82 5.93 14.03
N ILE A 69 -2.13 5.07 13.27
CA ILE A 69 -2.63 4.39 12.07
C ILE A 69 -2.41 2.87 12.12
N PHE A 70 -1.91 2.35 13.25
CA PHE A 70 -1.57 0.93 13.39
C PHE A 70 -2.77 0.14 13.91
N GLY A 71 -3.07 -1.00 13.26
CA GLY A 71 -4.17 -1.88 13.66
C GLY A 71 -5.57 -1.29 13.41
N ILE A 72 -5.67 -0.17 12.68
CA ILE A 72 -6.94 0.47 12.35
C ILE A 72 -7.31 0.08 10.92
N MET A 73 -8.52 -0.47 10.74
CA MET A 73 -9.08 -0.71 9.42
C MET A 73 -9.59 0.61 8.84
N GLU A 74 -8.96 1.08 7.77
CA GLU A 74 -9.39 2.27 7.03
C GLU A 74 -9.48 1.96 5.55
N GLY A 75 -10.61 2.30 4.93
CA GLY A 75 -10.82 2.14 3.49
C GLY A 75 -10.31 3.33 2.66
N GLU A 76 -10.03 4.45 3.31
CA GLU A 76 -9.61 5.70 2.67
C GLU A 76 -8.33 6.26 3.33
N PRO A 77 -7.53 7.04 2.60
CA PRO A 77 -7.64 7.32 1.16
C PRO A 77 -7.42 6.06 0.30
N SER A 78 -8.12 5.95 -0.83
CA SER A 78 -7.98 4.86 -1.79
C SER A 78 -7.47 5.34 -3.16
N PHE A 79 -6.65 4.52 -3.83
CA PHE A 79 -6.23 4.76 -5.21
C PHE A 79 -6.75 3.65 -6.12
N ARG A 80 -7.47 4.05 -7.18
CA ARG A 80 -8.02 3.13 -8.18
C ARG A 80 -7.54 3.52 -9.56
N ARG A 81 -7.07 2.55 -10.32
CA ARG A 81 -6.68 2.71 -11.73
C ARG A 81 -7.45 1.69 -12.58
N SER A 82 -8.15 2.18 -13.59
CA SER A 82 -8.88 1.34 -14.54
C SER A 82 -8.07 1.17 -15.82
N ASN A 83 -8.22 0.02 -16.47
CA ASN A 83 -7.73 -0.18 -17.83
C ASN A 83 -8.72 0.47 -18.82
N PRO A 84 -8.28 1.38 -19.70
CA PRO A 84 -9.18 2.03 -20.67
C PRO A 84 -9.57 1.13 -21.86
N ASN A 85 -8.92 -0.03 -22.02
CA ASN A 85 -9.19 -0.93 -23.14
C ASN A 85 -10.49 -1.72 -22.96
N SER A 86 -11.17 -1.97 -24.08
CA SER A 86 -12.36 -2.82 -24.12
C SER A 86 -12.00 -4.30 -24.06
N VAL A 87 -12.90 -5.09 -23.45
CA VAL A 87 -12.81 -6.55 -23.42
C VAL A 87 -13.74 -7.10 -24.49
N THR A 88 -13.21 -7.92 -25.40
CA THR A 88 -14.00 -8.55 -26.48
C THR A 88 -14.89 -9.68 -25.95
N GLU A 89 -14.31 -10.61 -25.18
CA GLU A 89 -15.01 -11.79 -24.63
C GLU A 89 -15.43 -11.56 -23.17
N VAL A 90 -16.43 -10.70 -22.97
CA VAL A 90 -16.83 -10.20 -21.63
C VAL A 90 -17.22 -11.32 -20.67
N ASP A 91 -18.00 -12.31 -21.13
CA ASP A 91 -18.48 -13.40 -20.27
C ASP A 91 -17.33 -14.31 -19.81
N GLN A 92 -16.41 -14.65 -20.72
CA GLN A 92 -15.23 -15.44 -20.38
C GLN A 92 -14.32 -14.68 -19.42
N PHE A 93 -14.08 -13.38 -19.68
CA PHE A 93 -13.28 -12.53 -18.82
C PHE A 93 -13.86 -12.46 -17.40
N ASN A 94 -15.17 -12.18 -17.27
CA ASN A 94 -15.85 -12.10 -15.99
C ASN A 94 -15.79 -13.41 -15.21
N ARG A 95 -15.94 -14.56 -15.89
CA ARG A 95 -15.79 -15.88 -15.26
C ARG A 95 -14.40 -16.10 -14.70
N VAL A 96 -13.35 -15.78 -15.47
CA VAL A 96 -11.95 -15.94 -15.02
C VAL A 96 -11.63 -14.97 -13.89
N LEU A 97 -12.03 -13.70 -14.02
CA LEU A 97 -11.86 -12.68 -12.99
C LEU A 97 -12.54 -13.09 -11.68
N GLY A 98 -13.79 -13.53 -11.73
CA GLY A 98 -14.54 -13.97 -10.55
C GLY A 98 -13.84 -15.12 -9.82
N ASN A 99 -13.37 -16.12 -10.56
CA ASN A 99 -12.62 -17.26 -10.00
C ASN A 99 -11.28 -16.83 -9.38
N LEU A 100 -10.54 -15.93 -10.04
CA LEU A 100 -9.30 -15.38 -9.50
C LEU A 100 -9.55 -14.62 -8.20
N MET A 101 -10.52 -13.70 -8.20
CA MET A 101 -10.86 -12.90 -7.03
C MET A 101 -11.34 -13.76 -5.86
N LYS A 102 -12.10 -14.83 -6.13
CA LYS A 102 -12.50 -15.80 -5.11
C LYS A 102 -11.28 -16.46 -4.46
N LYS A 103 -10.36 -17.00 -5.25
CA LYS A 103 -9.12 -17.64 -4.75
C LYS A 103 -8.25 -16.68 -3.95
N LEU A 104 -8.13 -15.42 -4.40
CA LEU A 104 -7.35 -14.41 -3.70
C LEU A 104 -7.98 -14.02 -2.35
N LYS A 105 -9.32 -13.92 -2.28
CA LYS A 105 -10.04 -13.68 -1.02
C LYS A 105 -9.82 -14.84 -0.03
N GLU A 106 -9.93 -16.08 -0.50
CA GLU A 106 -9.69 -17.28 0.33
C GLU A 106 -8.25 -17.30 0.87
N LYS A 107 -7.26 -17.02 0.00
CA LYS A 107 -5.85 -16.93 0.42
C LYS A 107 -5.62 -15.83 1.45
N ALA A 108 -6.20 -14.65 1.25
CA ALA A 108 -6.07 -13.54 2.19
C ALA A 108 -6.69 -13.86 3.56
N ALA A 109 -7.86 -14.53 3.59
CA ALA A 109 -8.51 -14.93 4.83
C ALA A 109 -7.71 -15.99 5.60
N SER A 110 -7.08 -16.95 4.89
CA SER A 110 -6.29 -18.02 5.51
C SER A 110 -5.00 -17.53 6.21
N MET A 111 -4.54 -16.32 5.92
CA MET A 111 -3.37 -15.74 6.59
C MET A 111 -3.68 -15.18 7.99
N TYR A 112 -4.95 -15.22 8.42
CA TYR A 112 -5.42 -14.79 9.75
C TYR A 112 -5.85 -15.96 10.67
N THR A 113 -5.61 -17.21 10.24
CA THR A 113 -5.81 -18.46 11.00
C THR A 113 -4.51 -19.24 11.07
#